data_AF-A0A975JLV4-F1
#
_entry.id   AF-A0A975JLV4-F1
#
_cell.length_a   1.000
_cell.length_b   1.000
_cell.length_c   1.000
_cell.angle_alpha   90.00
_cell.angle_beta   90.00
_cell.angle_gamma   90.00
#
_symmetry.space_group_name_H-M   'P 1'
#
loop_
_entity.id
_entity.type
_entity.pdbx_description
1 polymer ?
#
loop_
_entity_poly.entity_id
_entity_poly.type
_entity_poly.pdbx_seq_one_letter_code
_entity_poly.pdbx_strand_id
1 'polypeptide(L)'
;MTAYVRARRHAWRMLLALGAAIAFVLAIDRFYGHSTIAFGIAIVGLVLANGPMLRLNCPQCGKNLFFRGMFVVPWPNRTCGRCGLELDRDDPQLR
;
A
#
# COMPACT_ATOMS: atom_id res chain seq x y z
N MET A 1 -4.01 14.30 -11.11
CA MET A 1 -4.17 13.06 -10.30
C MET A 1 -3.50 13.33 -8.97
N THR A 2 -4.30 13.48 -7.92
CA THR A 2 -3.80 13.89 -6.61
C THR A 2 -2.94 12.80 -5.95
N ALA A 3 -2.04 13.21 -5.06
CA ALA A 3 -1.19 12.30 -4.31
C ALA A 3 -2.03 11.29 -3.49
N TYR A 4 -3.17 11.72 -2.96
CA TYR A 4 -4.12 10.86 -2.27
C TYR A 4 -4.73 9.79 -3.18
N VAL A 5 -5.16 10.13 -4.41
CA VAL A 5 -5.74 9.14 -5.34
C VAL A 5 -4.73 8.06 -5.72
N ARG A 6 -3.47 8.45 -5.96
CA ARG A 6 -2.38 7.49 -6.22
C ARG A 6 -2.16 6.55 -5.03
N ALA A 7 -2.12 7.11 -3.82
CA ALA A 7 -1.94 6.32 -2.61
C ALA A 7 -3.13 5.40 -2.32
N ARG A 8 -4.36 5.88 -2.52
CA ARG A 8 -5.60 5.09 -2.36
C ARG A 8 -5.65 3.93 -3.34
N ARG A 9 -5.24 4.14 -4.59
CA ARG A 9 -5.13 3.08 -5.59
C ARG A 9 -4.12 2.01 -5.18
N HIS A 10 -3.00 2.40 -4.59
CA HIS A 10 -2.03 1.45 -4.06
C HIS A 10 -2.60 0.64 -2.88
N ALA A 11 -3.28 1.29 -1.94
CA ALA A 11 -3.97 0.60 -0.84
C ALA A 11 -4.97 -0.45 -1.34
N TRP A 12 -5.79 -0.11 -2.33
CA TRP A 12 -6.71 -1.08 -2.96
C TRP A 12 -5.99 -2.23 -3.67
N ARG A 13 -4.90 -1.94 -4.39
CA ARG A 13 -4.07 -2.99 -5.02
C ARG A 13 -3.46 -3.92 -3.98
N MET A 14 -3.01 -3.40 -2.86
CA MET A 14 -2.48 -4.21 -1.75
C MET A 14 -3.55 -5.06 -1.10
N LEU A 15 -4.77 -4.54 -0.93
CA LEU A 15 -5.89 -5.30 -0.41
C LEU A 15 -6.27 -6.45 -1.36
N LEU A 16 -6.28 -6.20 -2.68
CA LEU A 16 -6.47 -7.25 -3.68
C LEU A 16 -5.33 -8.26 -3.70
N ALA A 17 -4.08 -7.80 -3.58
CA ALA A 17 -2.91 -8.68 -3.52
C ALA A 17 -2.95 -9.59 -2.29
N LEU A 18 -3.37 -9.06 -1.13
CA LEU A 18 -3.59 -9.84 0.08
C LEU A 18 -4.68 -10.88 -0.12
N GLY A 19 -5.84 -10.48 -0.66
CA GLY A 19 -6.93 -11.42 -0.97
C GLY A 19 -6.49 -12.52 -1.94
N ALA A 20 -5.73 -12.17 -2.98
CA ALA A 20 -5.18 -13.12 -3.94
C ALA A 20 -4.15 -14.07 -3.30
N ALA A 21 -3.29 -13.58 -2.41
CA ALA A 21 -2.33 -14.39 -1.67
C ALA A 21 -3.03 -15.39 -0.75
N ILE A 22 -4.07 -14.96 -0.03
CA ILE A 22 -4.89 -15.83 0.82
C ILE A 22 -5.57 -16.90 -0.04
N ALA A 23 -6.24 -16.49 -1.13
CA ALA A 23 -6.90 -17.42 -2.04
C ALA A 23 -5.93 -18.44 -2.64
N PHE A 24 -4.72 -18.01 -3.00
CA PHE A 24 -3.66 -18.86 -3.51
C PHE A 24 -3.24 -19.92 -2.47
N VAL A 25 -2.94 -19.50 -1.24
CA VAL A 25 -2.55 -20.43 -0.17
C VAL A 25 -3.68 -21.42 0.11
N LEU A 26 -4.93 -20.95 0.24
CA LEU A 26 -6.08 -21.82 0.45
C LEU A 26 -6.28 -22.84 -0.68
N ALA A 27 -6.09 -22.42 -1.93
CA ALA A 27 -6.18 -23.32 -3.07
C ALA A 27 -5.09 -24.39 -3.00
N ILE A 28 -3.84 -24.01 -2.79
CA ILE A 28 -2.74 -24.98 -2.68
C ILE A 28 -2.97 -25.94 -1.51
N ASP A 29 -3.37 -25.41 -0.35
CA ASP A 29 -3.64 -26.22 0.84
C ASP A 29 -4.73 -27.27 0.57
N ARG A 30 -5.78 -26.87 -0.18
CA ARG A 30 -6.90 -27.75 -0.51
C ARG A 30 -6.55 -28.86 -1.50
N PHE A 31 -5.65 -28.61 -2.45
CA PHE A 31 -5.31 -29.53 -3.54
C PHE A 31 -4.05 -30.36 -3.27
N TYR A 32 -3.05 -29.79 -2.59
CA TYR A 32 -1.72 -30.37 -2.41
C TYR A 32 -1.32 -30.55 -0.93
N GLY A 33 -2.16 -30.12 0.02
CA GLY A 33 -1.88 -30.15 1.46
C GLY A 33 -0.97 -29.01 1.94
N HIS A 34 -0.70 -28.98 3.25
CA HIS A 34 0.09 -27.94 3.93
C HIS A 34 1.48 -27.76 3.29
N SER A 35 1.62 -26.70 2.49
CA SER A 35 2.84 -26.41 1.71
C SER A 35 3.50 -25.10 2.18
N THR A 36 4.59 -25.21 2.93
CA THR A 36 5.41 -24.07 3.39
C THR A 36 5.97 -23.24 2.24
N ILE A 37 6.22 -23.86 1.08
CA ILE A 37 6.72 -23.19 -0.13
C ILE A 37 5.67 -22.20 -0.67
N ALA A 38 4.40 -22.59 -0.75
CA ALA A 38 3.33 -21.71 -1.23
C ALA A 38 3.16 -20.49 -0.32
N PHE A 39 3.27 -20.70 0.99
CA PHE A 39 3.27 -19.62 1.95
C PHE A 39 4.47 -18.68 1.77
N GLY A 40 5.66 -19.22 1.55
CA GLY A 40 6.86 -18.45 1.23
C GLY A 40 6.71 -17.59 -0.03
N ILE A 41 6.16 -18.16 -1.11
CA ILE A 41 5.86 -17.44 -2.35
C ILE A 41 4.86 -16.30 -2.09
N ALA A 42 3.80 -16.56 -1.33
CA ALA A 42 2.80 -15.56 -0.99
C ALA A 42 3.41 -14.38 -0.22
N ILE A 43 4.25 -14.64 0.79
CA ILE A 43 4.94 -13.60 1.55
C ILE A 43 5.84 -12.76 0.63
N VAL A 44 6.71 -13.40 -0.15
CA VAL A 44 7.64 -12.70 -1.04
C VAL A 44 6.86 -11.84 -2.05
N GLY A 45 5.79 -12.38 -2.62
CA GLY A 45 4.90 -11.66 -3.52
C GLY A 45 4.28 -10.41 -2.88
N LEU A 46 3.79 -10.51 -1.64
CA LEU A 46 3.22 -9.39 -0.90
C LEU A 46 4.25 -8.31 -0.56
N VAL A 47 5.47 -8.71 -0.16
CA VAL A 47 6.56 -7.76 0.12
C VAL A 47 6.91 -6.96 -1.12
N LEU A 48 7.06 -7.63 -2.27
CA LEU A 48 7.34 -6.98 -3.55
C LEU A 48 6.18 -6.07 -3.99
N ALA A 49 4.94 -6.52 -3.83
CA ALA A 49 3.75 -5.74 -4.15
C ALA A 49 3.64 -4.46 -3.28
N ASN A 50 4.11 -4.52 -2.03
CA ASN A 50 4.09 -3.40 -1.10
C ASN A 50 5.23 -2.40 -1.32
N GLY A 51 6.32 -2.77 -2.00
CA GLY A 51 7.49 -1.91 -2.24
C GLY A 51 7.18 -0.48 -2.75
N PRO A 52 6.23 -0.26 -3.68
CA PRO A 52 5.85 1.08 -4.13
C PRO A 52 5.37 2.03 -3.03
N MET A 53 4.94 1.51 -1.88
CA MET A 53 4.51 2.28 -0.71
C MET A 53 5.56 3.30 -0.25
N LEU A 54 6.85 2.96 -0.37
CA LEU A 54 7.97 3.83 0.04
C LEU A 54 8.09 5.10 -0.80
N ARG A 55 7.53 5.10 -2.02
CA ARG A 55 7.58 6.24 -2.95
C ARG A 55 6.33 7.13 -2.87
N LEU A 56 5.36 6.77 -2.04
CA LEU A 56 4.10 7.51 -1.88
C LEU A 56 4.27 8.58 -0.80
N ASN A 57 4.96 9.66 -1.19
CA ASN A 57 5.35 10.76 -0.32
C ASN A 57 4.56 12.03 -0.65
N CYS A 58 4.43 12.91 0.35
CA CYS A 58 3.90 14.26 0.16
C CYS A 58 4.81 15.05 -0.80
N PRO A 59 4.25 15.72 -1.82
CA PRO A 59 5.04 16.44 -2.81
C PRO A 59 5.77 17.67 -2.23
N GLN A 60 5.26 18.25 -1.14
CA GLN A 60 5.82 19.48 -0.57
C GLN A 60 6.89 19.24 0.50
N CYS A 61 6.72 18.22 1.36
CA CYS A 61 7.62 17.98 2.50
C CYS A 61 8.29 16.59 2.52
N GLY A 62 8.00 15.73 1.53
CA GLY A 62 8.61 14.41 1.40
C GLY A 62 8.18 13.35 2.43
N LYS A 63 7.30 13.68 3.37
CA LYS A 63 6.79 12.71 4.38
C LYS A 63 5.93 11.64 3.72
N ASN A 64 6.14 10.37 4.08
CA ASN A 64 5.35 9.26 3.56
C ASN A 64 3.89 9.31 4.04
N LEU A 65 2.96 9.02 3.12
CA LEU A 65 1.51 9.14 3.30
C LEU A 65 0.89 8.08 4.22
N PHE A 66 1.57 6.96 4.42
CA PHE A 66 1.10 5.83 5.22
C PHE A 66 1.71 5.77 6.62
N PHE A 67 2.77 6.55 6.87
CA PHE A 67 3.46 6.57 8.16
C PHE A 67 2.85 7.64 9.07
N ARG A 68 2.33 7.19 10.21
CA ARG A 68 1.79 8.01 11.30
C ARG A 68 2.69 7.83 12.52
N GLY A 69 3.83 8.52 12.50
CA GLY A 69 4.88 8.35 13.52
C GLY A 69 5.58 7.01 13.33
N MET A 70 5.67 6.22 14.40
CA MET A 70 6.23 4.86 14.37
C MET A 70 5.27 3.85 13.71
N PHE A 71 3.98 4.18 13.62
CA PHE A 71 2.96 3.26 13.10
C PHE A 71 2.77 3.40 11.60
N VAL A 72 2.70 2.26 10.91
CA VAL A 72 2.26 2.16 9.52
C VAL A 72 0.78 1.87 9.51
N VAL A 73 0.00 2.70 8.80
CA VAL A 73 -1.43 2.46 8.65
C VAL A 73 -1.74 2.20 7.17
N PRO A 74 -2.49 1.13 6.85
CA PRO A 74 -2.73 0.70 5.46
C PRO A 74 -3.58 1.68 4.65
N TRP A 75 -4.17 2.70 5.28
CA TRP A 75 -4.98 3.71 4.60
C TRP A 75 -4.28 5.08 4.59
N PRO A 76 -4.12 5.70 3.41
CA PRO A 76 -3.41 6.97 3.27
C PRO A 76 -4.18 8.12 3.93
N ASN A 77 -3.44 9.13 4.38
CA ASN A 77 -4.04 10.34 4.96
C ASN A 77 -4.49 11.33 3.86
N ARG A 78 -5.65 11.97 4.04
CA ARG A 78 -6.12 13.05 3.14
C ARG A 78 -5.34 14.36 3.34
N THR A 79 -4.80 14.57 4.54
CA THR A 79 -4.00 15.76 4.89
C THR A 79 -2.62 15.33 5.39
N CYS A 80 -1.57 16.02 4.98
CA CYS A 80 -0.22 15.69 5.42
C CYS A 80 -0.04 16.03 6.91
N GLY A 81 0.25 15.03 7.75
CA GLY A 81 0.51 15.23 9.18
C GLY A 81 1.88 15.83 9.51
N ARG A 82 2.51 16.59 8.61
CA ARG A 82 3.73 17.39 8.88
C ARG A 82 3.56 18.81 8.39
N CYS A 83 3.21 19.00 7.12
CA CYS A 83 3.03 20.33 6.54
C CYS A 83 1.58 20.82 6.46
N GLY A 84 0.58 19.99 6.79
CA GLY A 84 -0.83 20.36 6.71
C GLY A 84 -1.41 20.42 5.30
N LEU A 85 -0.63 20.10 4.26
CA LEU A 85 -1.10 20.11 2.87
C LEU A 85 -2.27 19.15 2.67
N GLU A 86 -3.32 19.62 2.01
CA GLU A 86 -4.46 18.81 1.59
C GLU A 86 -4.10 18.03 0.32
N LEU A 87 -4.04 16.70 0.42
CA LEU A 87 -3.53 15.80 -0.62
C LEU A 87 -4.63 15.28 -1.55
N ASP A 88 -5.89 15.57 -1.23
CA ASP A 88 -7.09 15.22 -1.99
C ASP A 88 -7.51 16.31 -2.98
N ARG A 89 -6.98 17.53 -2.84
CA ARG A 89 -7.17 18.61 -3.83
C ARG A 89 -6.12 18.47 -4.95
N ASP A 90 -6.55 18.60 -6.21
CA ASP A 90 -5.63 18.89 -7.31
C ASP A 90 -5.17 20.32 -7.07
N ASP A 91 -3.97 20.48 -6.50
CA ASP A 91 -3.41 21.80 -6.24
C ASP A 91 -2.78 22.34 -7.53
N PRO A 92 -3.35 23.39 -8.17
CA PRO A 92 -2.79 23.96 -9.40
C PRO A 92 -1.42 24.62 -9.20
N GLN A 93 -0.95 24.82 -7.97
CA GLN A 93 0.36 25.42 -7.67
C GLN A 93 1.56 24.45 -7.81
N LEU A 94 1.31 23.17 -8.09
CA LEU A 94 2.34 22.11 -8.18
C LEU A 94 2.58 21.62 -9.63
N ARG A 95 2.13 22.38 -10.63
CA ARG A 95 2.25 22.06 -12.06
C ARG A 95 3.38 22.82 -12.73
#